data_AF-A0A2H3HTF8-F1
#
_entry.id   AF-A0A2H3HTF8-F1
#
_cell.length_a   1.000
_cell.length_b   1.000
_cell.length_c   1.000
_cell.angle_alpha   90.00
_cell.angle_beta   90.00
_cell.angle_gamma   90.00
#
_symmetry.space_group_name_H-M   'P 1'
#
loop_
_entity.id
_entity.type
_entity.pdbx_description
1 polymer ?
#
loop_
_entity_poly.entity_id
_entity_poly.type
_entity_poly.pdbx_seq_one_letter_code
_entity_poly.pdbx_strand_id
1 'polypeptide(L)'
;MFGNFTSFAGIPAKSKVDPKDVPPPTPVTLPRFQPFAQDDDTIDESSALSTLLRNTGRSTAALGPSGFSAIGLNLNLDAKPTDLIPDPSFIPDFDSWDKLSPDEAQEKNQSTRNPLRNGNLSPGCHVYLERKKELSNVNEDAFRTVRRLPAPKGKTQARLGNAYEFFRCLEAFTSFWDDPTQPLPLPPSPEASPEVTSSGDAANSGDAKPASPKLDESANFFRTSAGSSMPLEYRNNLITSFIKLVAYDFGCNVSPSRTEPRLHFSSPQGSGSRKSFCPSGCLFIFQSPTTREAARAGVVHGPVAAVSARGTTDFTQPDPETAQSLDLAREIVAALITAQHRAREGKTEKRFGEGEWWTTKKRWGGGPGGPIGREIEKDLVQGDKDAKPSDENGLPMPLAKKPRKNMSIYDNYRMIRPPSSTWDKKAQYEAIGRRKGANYDDIFVVSSLFHHISVIRVRVPNRLLEALEGAREPDASRRSWGKVEAWRSPWYDLFDTTQRLAAMKLVWVMMAYQMRKDDVSDGDVDMTNA
;
A
#
# COMPACT_ATOMS: atom_id res chain seq x y z
N MET A 1 10.51 -13.73 -17.31
CA MET A 1 10.69 -12.32 -17.73
C MET A 1 10.67 -11.47 -16.47
N PHE A 2 11.84 -10.99 -16.02
CA PHE A 2 11.96 -10.15 -14.83
C PHE A 2 11.20 -8.84 -15.06
N GLY A 3 10.11 -8.64 -14.32
CA GLY A 3 9.35 -7.39 -14.36
C GLY A 3 10.27 -6.22 -14.01
N ASN A 4 10.05 -5.08 -14.67
CA ASN A 4 10.75 -3.83 -14.40
C ASN A 4 10.87 -3.62 -12.89
N PHE A 5 12.09 -3.76 -12.37
CA PHE A 5 12.46 -3.21 -11.08
C PHE A 5 12.24 -1.70 -11.21
N THR A 6 11.12 -1.20 -10.69
CA THR A 6 11.08 0.21 -10.27
C THR A 6 12.27 0.35 -9.35
N SER A 7 13.27 1.11 -9.80
CA SER A 7 14.51 1.36 -9.06
C SER A 7 14.14 1.78 -7.65
N PHE A 8 14.23 0.87 -6.69
CA PHE A 8 14.12 1.21 -5.28
C PHE A 8 15.36 2.06 -5.03
N ALA A 9 15.16 3.36 -4.82
CA ALA A 9 16.22 4.29 -4.46
C ALA A 9 17.14 3.60 -3.44
N GLY A 10 18.44 3.60 -3.73
CA GLY A 10 19.44 2.97 -2.89
C GLY A 10 19.26 3.47 -1.45
N ILE A 11 19.18 2.54 -0.50
CA ILE A 11 19.18 2.88 0.92
C ILE A 11 20.46 3.71 1.14
N PRO A 12 20.37 4.98 1.57
CA PRO A 12 21.55 5.80 1.83
C PRO A 12 22.52 5.07 2.76
N ALA A 13 23.82 5.22 2.50
CA ALA A 13 24.85 4.65 3.35
C ALA A 13 24.67 5.15 4.79
N LYS A 14 24.71 4.24 5.77
CA LYS A 14 24.56 4.58 7.19
C LYS A 14 25.59 5.66 7.57
N SER A 15 25.11 6.81 8.05
CA SER A 15 25.97 7.82 8.63
C SER A 15 26.65 7.23 9.87
N LYS A 16 27.97 7.38 9.99
CA LYS A 16 28.67 7.00 11.22
C LYS A 16 28.24 8.00 12.31
N VAL A 17 27.46 7.53 13.26
CA VAL A 17 27.01 8.28 14.45
C VAL A 17 27.78 7.70 15.64
N ASP A 18 28.29 8.55 16.54
CA ASP A 18 28.88 8.07 17.79
C ASP A 18 27.77 7.40 18.64
N PRO A 19 27.98 6.22 19.23
CA PRO A 19 27.00 5.57 20.10
C PRO A 19 26.38 6.48 21.16
N LYS A 20 27.10 7.50 21.64
CA LYS A 20 26.61 8.47 22.62
C LYS A 20 25.55 9.45 22.07
N ASP A 21 25.56 9.68 20.76
CA ASP A 21 24.68 10.62 20.07
C ASP A 21 23.39 9.94 19.57
N VAL A 22 23.23 8.64 19.80
CA VAL A 22 22.04 7.89 19.41
C VAL A 22 20.86 8.29 20.31
N PRO A 23 19.74 8.79 19.75
CA PRO A 23 18.56 9.15 20.54
C PRO A 23 17.99 7.93 21.25
N PRO A 24 17.19 8.04 22.33
CA PRO A 24 16.59 6.88 22.99
C PRO A 24 15.67 6.08 22.05
N PRO A 25 15.49 4.76 22.28
CA PRO A 25 14.58 3.94 21.48
C PRO A 25 13.17 4.51 21.48
N THR A 26 12.53 4.54 20.32
CA THR A 26 11.13 4.97 20.22
C THR A 26 10.23 3.87 20.79
N PRO A 27 9.34 4.18 21.75
CA PRO A 27 8.42 3.19 22.30
C PRO A 27 7.51 2.59 21.24
N VAL A 28 7.29 1.28 21.32
CA VAL A 28 6.33 0.56 20.47
C VAL A 28 5.04 0.36 21.26
N THR A 29 4.02 1.18 20.97
CA THR A 29 2.69 1.06 21.55
C THR A 29 1.69 0.85 20.42
N LEU A 30 1.03 -0.31 20.38
CA LEU A 30 0.08 -0.64 19.32
C LEU A 30 -1.33 -0.15 19.67
N PRO A 31 -2.08 0.48 18.74
CA PRO A 31 -3.42 0.98 19.01
C PRO A 31 -4.43 -0.16 19.18
N ARG A 32 -5.29 -0.02 20.20
CA ARG A 32 -6.32 -0.98 20.62
C ARG A 32 -7.74 -0.40 20.63
N PHE A 33 -7.94 0.80 20.07
CA PHE A 33 -9.26 1.43 19.99
C PHE A 33 -10.27 0.52 19.25
N GLN A 34 -11.41 0.26 19.90
CA GLN A 34 -12.40 -0.70 19.45
C GLN A 34 -13.81 -0.07 19.46
N PRO A 35 -14.30 0.44 18.33
CA PRO A 35 -15.67 0.91 18.22
C PRO A 35 -16.65 -0.26 18.19
N PHE A 36 -17.82 -0.05 18.79
CA PHE A 36 -18.93 -1.00 18.83
C PHE A 36 -20.21 -0.34 18.28
N ALA A 37 -21.00 -1.10 17.54
CA ALA A 37 -22.28 -0.67 17.00
C ALA A 37 -23.24 -1.85 16.84
N GLN A 38 -24.54 -1.61 17.04
CA GLN A 38 -25.61 -2.57 16.78
C GLN A 38 -26.44 -2.16 15.55
N ASP A 39 -27.15 -3.10 14.95
CA ASP A 39 -27.93 -2.83 13.74
C ASP A 39 -29.11 -1.87 14.01
N ASP A 40 -29.71 -1.95 15.19
CA ASP A 40 -30.90 -1.18 15.59
C ASP A 40 -30.59 0.09 16.41
N ASP A 41 -29.33 0.54 16.46
CA ASP A 41 -29.00 1.76 17.21
C ASP A 41 -29.77 2.97 16.65
N THR A 42 -30.43 3.70 17.53
CA THR A 42 -30.99 5.01 17.21
C THR A 42 -29.87 6.04 17.14
N ILE A 43 -29.85 6.83 16.06
CA ILE A 43 -28.85 7.86 15.83
C ILE A 43 -29.47 9.23 16.02
N ASP A 44 -28.80 10.08 16.79
CA ASP A 44 -29.17 11.50 16.87
C ASP A 44 -28.90 12.19 15.52
N GLU A 45 -29.83 13.01 15.05
CA GLU A 45 -29.75 13.66 13.74
C GLU A 45 -28.47 14.49 13.56
N SER A 46 -27.93 15.06 14.65
CA SER A 46 -26.68 15.83 14.62
C SER A 46 -25.45 14.95 14.30
N SER A 47 -25.52 13.67 14.68
CA SER A 47 -24.47 12.67 14.49
C SER A 47 -24.68 11.79 13.25
N ALA A 48 -25.83 11.90 12.58
CA ALA A 48 -26.14 11.15 11.37
C ALA A 48 -25.14 11.44 10.23
N LEU A 49 -24.81 10.41 9.45
CA LEU A 49 -23.86 10.53 8.33
C LEU A 49 -24.25 11.65 7.36
N SER A 50 -25.54 11.78 7.03
CA SER A 50 -26.06 12.84 6.15
C SER A 50 -25.75 14.25 6.67
N THR A 51 -25.78 14.45 7.98
CA THR A 51 -25.49 15.73 8.64
C THR A 51 -23.99 16.00 8.62
N LEU A 52 -23.18 14.99 8.95
CA LEU A 52 -21.71 15.10 8.85
C LEU A 52 -21.27 15.45 7.42
N LEU A 53 -21.86 14.80 6.41
CA LEU A 53 -21.55 15.06 5.00
C LEU A 53 -21.89 16.48 4.54
N ARG A 54 -22.92 17.14 5.11
CA ARG A 54 -23.20 18.57 4.83
C ARG A 54 -22.06 19.49 5.27
N ASN A 55 -21.39 19.13 6.36
CA ASN A 55 -20.33 19.91 6.97
C ASN A 55 -18.93 19.59 6.41
N THR A 56 -18.81 18.55 5.59
CA THR A 56 -17.53 18.16 5.01
C THR A 56 -16.97 19.20 4.04
N GLY A 57 -15.66 19.45 4.14
CA GLY A 57 -14.95 20.56 3.50
C GLY A 57 -14.54 21.69 4.45
N ARG A 58 -14.97 21.67 5.72
CA ARG A 58 -14.52 22.61 6.77
C ARG A 58 -13.98 21.96 8.05
N SER A 59 -14.24 20.67 8.29
CA SER A 59 -13.88 20.01 9.55
C SER A 59 -13.46 18.55 9.35
N THR A 60 -12.47 18.10 10.13
CA THR A 60 -12.07 16.69 10.29
C THR A 60 -13.03 15.90 11.18
N ALA A 61 -14.11 16.52 11.70
CA ALA A 61 -15.08 15.91 12.61
C ALA A 61 -15.79 14.65 12.07
N ALA A 62 -15.73 14.38 10.77
CA ALA A 62 -16.22 13.15 10.17
C ALA A 62 -15.26 11.96 10.29
N LEU A 63 -14.03 12.16 10.79
CA LEU A 63 -13.05 11.13 11.08
C LEU A 63 -13.03 10.83 12.59
N GLY A 64 -12.66 9.60 12.96
CA GLY A 64 -12.59 9.18 14.37
C GLY A 64 -13.97 8.79 14.93
N PRO A 65 -14.24 8.99 16.23
CA PRO A 65 -15.37 8.38 16.92
C PRO A 65 -16.74 8.75 16.34
N SER A 66 -16.96 10.03 16.03
CA SER A 66 -18.22 10.50 15.44
C SER A 66 -18.47 9.89 14.05
N GLY A 67 -17.42 9.77 13.24
CA GLY A 67 -17.50 9.11 11.94
C GLY A 67 -17.80 7.62 12.06
N PHE A 68 -17.17 6.93 13.02
CA PHE A 68 -17.40 5.52 13.29
C PHE A 68 -18.82 5.24 13.78
N SER A 69 -19.34 6.08 14.68
CA SER A 69 -20.72 5.99 15.12
C SER A 69 -21.69 6.22 13.95
N ALA A 70 -21.43 7.25 13.12
CA ALA A 70 -22.28 7.57 11.98
C ALA A 70 -22.37 6.44 10.94
N ILE A 71 -21.27 5.73 10.66
CA ILE A 71 -21.28 4.56 9.77
C ILE A 71 -21.70 3.27 10.47
N GLY A 72 -21.75 3.25 11.80
CA GLY A 72 -22.01 2.05 12.60
C GLY A 72 -20.86 1.05 12.57
N LEU A 73 -19.61 1.50 12.75
CA LEU A 73 -18.45 0.62 12.73
C LEU A 73 -18.43 -0.28 13.98
N ASN A 74 -18.47 -1.59 13.76
CA ASN A 74 -18.29 -2.61 14.79
C ASN A 74 -17.01 -3.41 14.51
N LEU A 75 -15.98 -3.22 15.33
CA LEU A 75 -14.66 -3.83 15.13
C LEU A 75 -14.41 -4.98 16.12
N ASN A 76 -14.09 -6.16 15.57
CA ASN A 76 -13.58 -7.29 16.34
C ASN A 76 -12.05 -7.32 16.26
N LEU A 77 -11.38 -7.19 17.41
CA LEU A 77 -9.93 -7.26 17.51
C LEU A 77 -9.45 -8.71 17.67
N ASP A 78 -8.18 -8.96 17.35
CA ASP A 78 -7.50 -10.25 17.52
C ASP A 78 -8.22 -11.42 16.83
N ALA A 79 -8.87 -11.15 15.69
CA ALA A 79 -9.63 -12.12 14.93
C ALA A 79 -8.72 -13.24 14.39
N LYS A 80 -9.20 -14.49 14.50
CA LYS A 80 -8.50 -15.65 13.96
C LYS A 80 -8.63 -15.66 12.44
N PRO A 81 -7.75 -16.37 11.70
CA PRO A 81 -7.87 -16.52 10.26
C PRO A 81 -9.26 -17.03 9.80
N THR A 82 -9.89 -17.92 10.59
CA THR A 82 -11.24 -18.44 10.35
C THR A 82 -12.33 -17.37 10.42
N ASP A 83 -12.16 -16.35 11.26
CA ASP A 83 -13.15 -15.29 11.43
C ASP A 83 -12.90 -14.16 10.43
N LEU A 84 -11.62 -13.91 10.12
CA LEU A 84 -11.14 -12.88 9.19
C LEU A 84 -11.50 -13.19 7.73
N ILE A 85 -11.61 -14.47 7.36
CA ILE A 85 -11.91 -14.90 5.99
C ILE A 85 -13.39 -15.26 5.87
N PRO A 86 -14.13 -14.72 4.88
CA PRO A 86 -15.58 -14.95 4.83
C PRO A 86 -15.97 -16.41 4.66
N ASP A 87 -15.15 -17.20 3.96
CA ASP A 87 -15.33 -18.63 3.78
C ASP A 87 -14.05 -19.37 4.18
N PRO A 88 -14.04 -20.03 5.37
CA PRO A 88 -12.88 -20.77 5.87
C PRO A 88 -12.41 -21.93 4.99
N SER A 89 -13.22 -22.40 4.03
CA SER A 89 -12.81 -23.48 3.11
C SER A 89 -11.64 -23.08 2.18
N PHE A 90 -11.42 -21.78 2.00
CA PHE A 90 -10.28 -21.25 1.24
C PHE A 90 -8.99 -21.12 2.08
N ILE A 91 -9.03 -21.48 3.36
CA ILE A 91 -7.84 -21.53 4.22
C ILE A 91 -7.10 -22.83 3.92
N PRO A 92 -5.85 -22.80 3.42
CA PRO A 92 -5.07 -24.01 3.23
C PRO A 92 -4.81 -24.72 4.56
N ASP A 93 -4.75 -26.04 4.51
CA ASP A 93 -4.32 -26.84 5.65
C ASP A 93 -2.80 -26.74 5.84
N PHE A 94 -2.38 -25.64 6.47
CA PHE A 94 -0.97 -25.38 6.74
C PHE A 94 -0.37 -26.41 7.70
N ASP A 95 -1.17 -27.03 8.56
CA ASP A 95 -0.68 -28.00 9.54
C ASP A 95 -0.29 -29.32 8.87
N SER A 96 -1.01 -29.73 7.81
CA SER A 96 -0.56 -30.85 6.97
C SER A 96 0.61 -30.46 6.10
N TRP A 97 0.62 -29.26 5.51
CA TRP A 97 1.74 -28.79 4.68
C TRP A 97 3.04 -28.70 5.48
N ASP A 98 2.98 -28.24 6.73
CA ASP A 98 4.12 -28.07 7.63
C ASP A 98 4.82 -29.39 7.99
N LYS A 99 4.15 -30.53 7.81
CA LYS A 99 4.67 -31.88 8.10
C LYS A 99 5.32 -32.56 6.90
N LEU A 100 5.17 -32.01 5.70
CA LEU A 100 5.69 -32.63 4.48
C LEU A 100 7.21 -32.48 4.38
N SER A 101 7.88 -33.54 3.93
CA SER A 101 9.27 -33.44 3.48
C SER A 101 9.37 -32.63 2.17
N PRO A 102 10.56 -32.10 1.79
CA PRO A 102 10.72 -31.39 0.53
C PRO A 102 10.29 -32.20 -0.70
N ASP A 103 10.57 -33.52 -0.70
CA ASP A 103 10.24 -34.42 -1.80
C ASP A 103 8.73 -34.70 -1.84
N GLU A 104 8.12 -34.99 -0.69
CA GLU A 104 6.65 -35.18 -0.58
C GLU A 104 5.88 -33.93 -0.98
N ALA A 105 6.39 -32.75 -0.61
CA ALA A 105 5.78 -31.47 -0.97
C ALA A 105 5.85 -31.23 -2.48
N GLN A 106 6.93 -31.65 -3.15
CA GLN A 106 7.04 -31.56 -4.61
C GLN A 106 6.04 -32.49 -5.30
N GLU A 107 5.88 -33.72 -4.81
CA GLU A 107 4.92 -34.69 -5.35
C GLU A 107 3.46 -34.22 -5.15
N LYS A 108 3.11 -33.75 -3.95
CA LYS A 108 1.75 -33.30 -3.63
C LYS A 108 1.42 -31.92 -4.18
N ASN A 109 2.41 -31.12 -4.62
CA ASN A 109 2.23 -29.72 -4.95
C ASN A 109 1.04 -29.48 -5.88
N GLN A 110 0.93 -30.22 -7.00
CA GLN A 110 -0.15 -30.00 -7.97
C GLN A 110 -1.55 -30.21 -7.40
N SER A 111 -1.71 -31.18 -6.49
CA SER A 111 -3.01 -31.46 -5.84
C SER A 111 -3.46 -30.38 -4.86
N THR A 112 -2.52 -29.55 -4.38
CA THR A 112 -2.80 -28.50 -3.39
C THR A 112 -3.09 -27.14 -4.02
N ARG A 113 -3.00 -27.03 -5.35
CA ARG A 113 -3.21 -25.77 -6.08
C ARG A 113 -4.67 -25.64 -6.50
N ASN A 114 -5.22 -24.45 -6.34
CA ASN A 114 -6.58 -24.13 -6.70
C ASN A 114 -6.64 -23.23 -7.95
N PRO A 115 -7.66 -23.36 -8.81
CA PRO A 115 -7.87 -22.43 -9.91
C PRO A 115 -8.06 -20.99 -9.42
N LEU A 116 -7.32 -20.06 -10.03
CA LEU A 116 -7.47 -18.62 -9.81
C LEU A 116 -8.32 -17.99 -10.91
N ARG A 117 -8.91 -16.83 -10.61
CA ARG A 117 -9.69 -16.06 -11.61
C ARG A 117 -8.91 -15.65 -12.85
N ASN A 118 -7.58 -15.56 -12.76
CA ASN A 118 -6.72 -15.11 -13.85
C ASN A 118 -6.33 -16.24 -14.82
N GLY A 119 -6.92 -17.43 -14.66
CA GLY A 119 -6.64 -18.62 -15.48
C GLY A 119 -5.43 -19.43 -15.00
N ASN A 120 -4.64 -18.93 -14.06
CA ASN A 120 -3.52 -19.67 -13.47
C ASN A 120 -3.98 -20.52 -12.28
N LEU A 121 -3.10 -21.40 -11.81
CA LEU A 121 -3.25 -22.13 -10.57
C LEU A 121 -2.54 -21.41 -9.42
N SER A 122 -3.14 -21.40 -8.24
CA SER A 122 -2.58 -20.84 -7.00
C SER A 122 -1.20 -21.44 -6.68
N PRO A 123 -0.36 -20.80 -5.85
CA PRO A 123 0.76 -21.51 -5.26
C PRO A 123 0.27 -22.65 -4.37
N GLY A 124 1.03 -23.74 -4.34
CA GLY A 124 0.75 -24.94 -3.55
C GLY A 124 1.73 -25.13 -2.38
N CYS A 125 1.69 -26.31 -1.76
CA CYS A 125 2.47 -26.63 -0.56
C CYS A 125 3.99 -26.49 -0.76
N HIS A 126 4.51 -26.76 -1.96
CA HIS A 126 5.96 -26.66 -2.23
C HIS A 126 6.44 -25.21 -2.15
N VAL A 127 5.74 -24.28 -2.81
CA VAL A 127 6.07 -22.84 -2.77
C VAL A 127 5.90 -22.31 -1.35
N TYR A 128 4.86 -22.74 -0.64
CA TYR A 128 4.64 -22.38 0.75
C TYR A 128 5.83 -22.77 1.65
N LEU A 129 6.31 -24.01 1.56
CA LEU A 129 7.45 -24.48 2.34
C LEU A 129 8.76 -23.79 1.97
N GLU A 130 8.95 -23.43 0.70
CA GLU A 130 10.09 -22.61 0.27
C GLU A 130 10.05 -21.24 0.96
N ARG A 131 8.92 -20.52 0.88
CA ARG A 131 8.75 -19.20 1.54
C ARG A 131 8.89 -19.30 3.06
N LYS A 132 8.33 -20.35 3.68
CA LYS A 132 8.50 -20.62 5.11
C LYS A 132 9.97 -20.80 5.47
N LYS A 133 10.72 -21.60 4.71
CA LYS A 133 12.15 -21.82 4.93
C LYS A 133 12.96 -20.54 4.78
N GLU A 134 12.71 -19.77 3.72
CA GLU A 134 13.38 -18.49 3.47
C GLU A 134 13.11 -17.48 4.61
N LEU A 135 11.86 -17.35 5.07
CA LEU A 135 11.49 -16.48 6.18
C LEU A 135 11.91 -17.01 7.56
N SER A 136 12.32 -18.27 7.68
CA SER A 136 12.77 -18.84 8.96
C SER A 136 14.24 -18.52 9.28
N ASN A 137 14.99 -17.89 8.37
CA ASN A 137 16.37 -17.50 8.63
C ASN A 137 16.46 -16.50 9.80
N VAL A 138 17.37 -16.74 10.75
CA VAL A 138 17.63 -15.82 11.86
C VAL A 138 18.04 -14.45 11.33
N ASN A 139 17.57 -13.37 11.97
CA ASN A 139 17.81 -11.99 11.53
C ASN A 139 19.29 -11.71 11.30
N GLU A 140 20.16 -12.07 12.25
CA GLU A 140 21.61 -11.86 12.14
C GLU A 140 22.23 -12.59 10.93
N ASP A 141 21.87 -13.86 10.70
CA ASP A 141 22.39 -14.64 9.57
C ASP A 141 21.88 -14.08 8.22
N ALA A 142 20.64 -13.59 8.19
CA ALA A 142 20.06 -12.94 7.01
C ALA A 142 20.68 -11.56 6.75
N PHE A 143 20.86 -10.74 7.79
CA PHE A 143 21.47 -9.41 7.69
C PHE A 143 22.94 -9.50 7.26
N ARG A 144 23.69 -10.51 7.73
CA ARG A 144 25.04 -10.80 7.20
C ARG A 144 25.00 -11.06 5.70
N THR A 145 24.04 -11.84 5.23
CA THR A 145 23.89 -12.14 3.79
C THR A 145 23.56 -10.88 2.98
N VAL A 146 22.63 -10.05 3.48
CA VAL A 146 22.28 -8.75 2.87
C VAL A 146 23.51 -7.83 2.80
N ARG A 147 24.26 -7.72 3.90
CA ARG A 147 25.48 -6.90 4.03
C ARG A 147 26.69 -7.51 3.32
N ARG A 148 26.56 -8.70 2.74
CA ARG A 148 27.65 -9.47 2.10
C ARG A 148 28.81 -9.77 3.04
N LEU A 149 28.52 -9.99 4.32
CA LEU A 149 29.47 -10.44 5.33
C LEU A 149 29.60 -11.97 5.31
N PRO A 150 30.78 -12.51 5.69
CA PRO A 150 30.96 -13.94 5.81
C PRO A 150 30.05 -14.53 6.92
N ALA A 151 29.62 -15.77 6.70
CA ALA A 151 28.88 -16.52 7.70
C ALA A 151 29.77 -16.79 8.94
N PRO A 152 29.17 -16.94 10.14
CA PRO A 152 29.90 -17.37 11.32
C PRO A 152 30.67 -18.68 11.07
N LYS A 153 31.82 -18.86 11.73
CA LYS A 153 32.66 -20.05 11.56
C LYS A 153 31.84 -21.32 11.79
N GLY A 154 31.88 -22.26 10.83
CA GLY A 154 31.15 -23.52 10.90
C GLY A 154 29.70 -23.47 10.42
N LYS A 155 29.17 -22.30 10.03
CA LYS A 155 27.85 -22.16 9.42
C LYS A 155 27.94 -21.86 7.93
N THR A 156 26.98 -22.35 7.16
CA THR A 156 26.77 -21.93 5.76
C THR A 156 26.06 -20.58 5.71
N GLN A 157 26.30 -19.80 4.65
CA GLN A 157 25.57 -18.54 4.43
C GLN A 157 24.07 -18.79 4.28
N ALA A 158 23.25 -17.92 4.89
CA ALA A 158 21.80 -18.01 4.83
C ALA A 158 21.30 -17.87 3.38
N ARG A 159 20.43 -18.79 2.95
CA ARG A 159 19.79 -18.74 1.63
C ARG A 159 18.47 -17.99 1.75
N LEU A 160 18.46 -16.75 1.26
CA LEU A 160 17.30 -15.86 1.40
C LEU A 160 16.32 -15.96 0.22
N GLY A 161 16.78 -16.36 -0.97
CA GLY A 161 15.93 -16.56 -2.15
C GLY A 161 14.98 -15.38 -2.40
N ASN A 162 13.68 -15.64 -2.42
CA ASN A 162 12.65 -14.62 -2.65
C ASN A 162 12.53 -13.64 -1.47
N ALA A 163 12.84 -14.08 -0.24
CA ALA A 163 12.87 -13.24 0.96
C ALA A 163 14.07 -12.27 1.04
N TYR A 164 15.01 -12.31 0.09
CA TYR A 164 16.18 -11.41 0.10
C TYR A 164 15.77 -9.93 0.22
N GLU A 165 14.80 -9.50 -0.59
CA GLU A 165 14.35 -8.11 -0.60
C GLU A 165 13.65 -7.71 0.71
N PHE A 166 12.89 -8.64 1.31
CA PHE A 166 12.29 -8.45 2.63
C PHE A 166 13.37 -8.23 3.69
N PHE A 167 14.37 -9.11 3.78
CA PHE A 167 15.46 -8.96 4.74
C PHE A 167 16.33 -7.74 4.45
N ARG A 168 16.48 -7.33 3.19
CA ARG A 168 17.15 -6.07 2.84
C ARG A 168 16.41 -4.87 3.39
N CYS A 169 15.08 -4.84 3.28
CA CYS A 169 14.26 -3.79 3.89
C CYS A 169 14.29 -3.84 5.42
N LEU A 170 14.21 -5.04 6.01
CA LEU A 170 14.23 -5.21 7.47
C LEU A 170 15.60 -4.83 8.07
N GLU A 171 16.70 -5.14 7.39
CA GLU A 171 18.03 -4.69 7.78
C GLU A 171 18.10 -3.15 7.78
N ALA A 172 17.49 -2.50 6.79
CA ALA A 172 17.45 -1.04 6.72
C ALA A 172 16.73 -0.43 7.94
N PHE A 173 15.71 -1.11 8.48
CA PHE A 173 14.97 -0.70 9.66
C PHE A 173 15.85 -0.67 10.91
N THR A 174 16.91 -1.48 10.97
CA THR A 174 17.84 -1.49 12.12
C THR A 174 18.51 -0.15 12.36
N SER A 175 18.50 0.76 11.38
CA SER A 175 18.99 2.14 11.54
C SER A 175 18.06 3.00 12.41
N PHE A 176 16.81 2.60 12.60
CA PHE A 176 15.74 3.37 13.26
C PHE A 176 15.03 2.59 14.38
N TRP A 177 15.08 1.26 14.36
CA TRP A 177 14.48 0.36 15.33
C TRP A 177 15.52 -0.63 15.80
N ASP A 178 15.56 -0.91 17.09
CA ASP A 178 16.40 -1.96 17.63
C ASP A 178 15.80 -3.33 17.28
N ASP A 179 16.64 -4.30 16.92
CA ASP A 179 16.19 -5.68 16.67
C ASP A 179 15.93 -6.35 18.02
N PRO A 180 14.67 -6.67 18.38
CA PRO A 180 14.33 -7.23 19.69
C PRO A 180 14.91 -8.63 19.92
N THR A 181 15.43 -9.28 18.86
CA THR A 181 16.06 -10.60 18.95
C THR A 181 17.55 -10.52 19.33
N GLN A 182 18.15 -9.32 19.34
CA GLN A 182 19.55 -9.15 19.76
C GLN A 182 19.69 -9.21 21.29
N PRO A 183 20.75 -9.86 21.81
CA PRO A 183 21.03 -9.85 23.23
C PRO A 183 21.33 -8.42 23.71
N LEU A 184 20.85 -8.08 24.91
CA LEU A 184 21.14 -6.78 25.53
C LEU A 184 22.67 -6.60 25.69
N PRO A 185 23.22 -5.41 25.41
CA PRO A 185 24.63 -5.14 25.64
C PRO A 185 24.98 -5.39 27.11
N LEU A 186 26.01 -6.20 27.37
CA LEU A 186 26.53 -6.38 28.72
C LEU A 186 27.08 -5.04 29.24
N PRO A 187 26.87 -4.69 30.52
CA PRO A 187 27.45 -3.48 31.09
C PRO A 187 28.99 -3.54 31.00
N PRO A 188 29.67 -2.39 30.83
CA PRO A 188 31.13 -2.36 30.77
C PRO A 188 31.71 -2.93 32.07
N SER A 189 32.53 -3.97 31.94
CA SER A 189 33.19 -4.61 33.07
C SER A 189 34.11 -3.59 33.79
N PRO A 190 34.04 -3.46 35.12
CA PRO A 190 34.77 -2.44 35.87
C PRO A 190 36.30 -2.64 35.97
N GLU A 191 36.89 -3.61 35.25
CA GLU A 191 38.31 -3.96 35.39
C GLU A 191 39.30 -3.19 34.48
N ALA A 192 38.87 -2.11 33.82
CA ALA A 192 39.78 -1.29 33.00
C ALA A 192 39.81 0.18 33.44
N SER A 193 40.25 0.43 34.68
CA SER A 193 40.72 1.74 35.11
C SER A 193 42.23 1.84 34.87
N PRO A 194 42.75 2.82 34.13
CA PRO A 194 44.18 3.04 34.02
C PRO A 194 44.63 3.98 35.14
N GLU A 195 45.14 3.44 36.25
CA GLU A 195 45.92 4.23 37.22
C GLU A 195 47.42 3.91 37.08
N VAL A 196 48.15 4.95 36.62
CA VAL A 196 49.47 5.40 37.07
C VAL A 196 50.61 4.38 37.19
N THR A 197 51.62 4.49 36.33
CA THR A 197 53.03 4.68 36.76
C THR A 197 53.92 5.12 35.59
N SER A 198 54.74 6.14 35.88
CA SER A 198 55.62 6.86 34.96
C SER A 198 56.96 6.15 34.69
N SER A 199 57.52 6.47 33.52
CA SER A 199 58.94 6.65 33.16
C SER A 199 59.93 5.47 33.23
N GLY A 200 60.65 5.25 32.12
CA GLY A 200 62.03 4.73 32.13
C GLY A 200 62.43 3.78 31.00
N ASP A 201 63.04 4.36 29.95
CA ASP A 201 64.11 3.84 29.09
C ASP A 201 64.04 2.53 28.25
N ALA A 202 64.23 2.79 26.94
CA ALA A 202 65.23 2.20 26.02
C ALA A 202 65.18 0.72 25.58
N ALA A 203 65.05 0.62 24.25
CA ALA A 203 65.79 -0.25 23.32
C ALA A 203 65.32 -1.69 23.04
N ASN A 204 64.86 -1.82 21.79
CA ASN A 204 65.13 -2.87 20.80
C ASN A 204 64.36 -4.20 20.78
N SER A 205 63.52 -4.25 19.74
CA SER A 205 63.44 -5.29 18.69
C SER A 205 63.06 -6.72 19.07
N GLY A 206 61.88 -7.13 18.60
CA GLY A 206 61.51 -8.53 18.44
C GLY A 206 60.05 -8.65 18.01
N ASP A 207 59.81 -9.18 16.82
CA ASP A 207 58.51 -9.48 16.23
C ASP A 207 57.56 -10.20 17.20
N ALA A 208 56.47 -9.54 17.58
CA ALA A 208 55.22 -10.16 17.96
C ALA A 208 54.12 -9.11 17.86
N LYS A 209 53.39 -9.09 16.75
CA LYS A 209 52.14 -8.35 16.63
C LYS A 209 51.18 -8.91 17.69
N PRO A 210 50.75 -8.15 18.72
CA PRO A 210 49.75 -8.66 19.63
C PRO A 210 48.46 -8.78 18.83
N ALA A 211 47.92 -10.00 18.77
CA ALA A 211 46.59 -10.25 18.26
C ALA A 211 45.61 -9.50 19.17
N SER A 212 45.20 -8.31 18.75
CA SER A 212 44.02 -7.68 19.31
C SER A 212 42.87 -8.67 19.14
N PRO A 213 42.10 -8.96 20.22
CA PRO A 213 40.89 -9.73 20.05
C PRO A 213 40.02 -8.95 19.07
N LYS A 214 39.66 -9.58 17.95
CA LYS A 214 38.70 -9.00 17.01
C LYS A 214 37.42 -8.75 17.82
N LEU A 215 37.18 -7.49 18.16
CA LEU A 215 35.87 -7.05 18.61
C LEU A 215 34.86 -7.60 17.60
N ASP A 216 33.86 -8.32 18.11
CA ASP A 216 32.80 -8.93 17.32
C ASP A 216 32.28 -7.92 16.28
N GLU A 217 32.44 -8.21 14.97
CA GLU A 217 32.00 -7.32 13.89
C GLU A 217 30.48 -7.04 13.93
N SER A 218 29.71 -7.85 14.66
CA SER A 218 28.29 -7.63 14.97
C SER A 218 28.04 -6.42 15.87
N ALA A 219 29.02 -6.00 16.70
CA ALA A 219 28.89 -4.86 17.61
C ALA A 219 28.84 -3.49 16.90
N ASN A 220 29.07 -3.44 15.58
CA ASN A 220 29.10 -2.19 14.81
C ASN A 220 27.78 -1.82 14.12
N PHE A 221 26.72 -2.62 14.26
CA PHE A 221 25.44 -2.38 13.59
C PHE A 221 24.33 -2.08 14.58
N PHE A 222 24.32 -0.84 15.09
CA PHE A 222 23.32 -0.34 16.02
C PHE A 222 22.43 0.73 15.37
N ARG A 223 21.31 1.04 16.04
CA ARG A 223 20.37 2.09 15.65
C ARG A 223 21.05 3.46 15.63
N THR A 224 20.85 4.23 14.57
CA THR A 224 21.47 5.55 14.39
C THR A 224 20.47 6.70 14.51
N SER A 225 19.17 6.41 14.60
CA SER A 225 18.10 7.42 14.58
C SER A 225 16.87 6.95 15.36
N ALA A 226 15.95 7.88 15.66
CA ALA A 226 14.68 7.55 16.30
C ALA A 226 13.71 6.93 15.28
N GLY A 227 12.82 6.04 15.75
CA GLY A 227 11.79 5.43 14.90
C GLY A 227 10.80 6.45 14.31
N SER A 228 10.58 7.56 15.02
CA SER A 228 9.74 8.68 14.56
C SER A 228 10.34 9.43 13.35
N SER A 229 11.66 9.41 13.17
CA SER A 229 12.33 10.06 12.03
C SER A 229 12.47 9.17 10.81
N MET A 230 12.02 7.91 10.88
CA MET A 230 12.04 6.99 9.73
C MET A 230 11.21 7.59 8.57
N PRO A 231 11.72 7.60 7.33
CA PRO A 231 10.95 8.03 6.16
C PRO A 231 9.81 7.06 5.78
N LEU A 232 8.78 7.56 5.10
CA LEU A 232 7.62 6.75 4.70
C LEU A 232 8.00 5.66 3.69
N GLU A 233 8.99 5.92 2.83
CA GLU A 233 9.47 5.01 1.81
C GLU A 233 10.01 3.71 2.41
N TYR A 234 10.70 3.77 3.56
CA TYR A 234 11.18 2.57 4.26
C TYR A 234 10.00 1.69 4.68
N ARG A 235 8.98 2.31 5.29
CA ARG A 235 7.74 1.63 5.71
C ARG A 235 7.03 0.96 4.53
N ASN A 236 6.85 1.71 3.45
CA ASN A 236 6.25 1.21 2.22
C ASN A 236 7.08 0.08 1.59
N ASN A 237 8.41 0.18 1.58
CA ASN A 237 9.28 -0.82 0.99
C ASN A 237 9.26 -2.14 1.77
N LEU A 238 9.31 -2.10 3.11
CA LEU A 238 9.22 -3.30 3.94
C LEU A 238 7.88 -4.02 3.75
N ILE A 239 6.77 -3.29 3.85
CA ILE A 239 5.45 -3.93 3.72
C ILE A 239 5.22 -4.45 2.29
N THR A 240 5.69 -3.71 1.29
CA THR A 240 5.61 -4.11 -0.12
C THR A 240 6.44 -5.36 -0.39
N SER A 241 7.68 -5.42 0.11
CA SER A 241 8.54 -6.58 -0.10
C SER A 241 7.98 -7.82 0.62
N PHE A 242 7.45 -7.66 1.83
CA PHE A 242 6.79 -8.75 2.56
C PHE A 242 5.55 -9.29 1.83
N ILE A 243 4.63 -8.41 1.43
CA ILE A 243 3.40 -8.82 0.72
C ILE A 243 3.75 -9.46 -0.63
N LYS A 244 4.76 -8.95 -1.35
CA LYS A 244 5.20 -9.49 -2.65
C LYS A 244 5.64 -10.95 -2.58
N LEU A 245 6.19 -11.41 -1.45
CA LEU A 245 6.58 -12.83 -1.27
C LEU A 245 5.44 -13.80 -1.51
N VAL A 246 4.21 -13.35 -1.26
CA VAL A 246 3.00 -14.13 -1.41
C VAL A 246 2.25 -13.67 -2.66
N ALA A 247 1.91 -12.38 -2.74
CA ALA A 247 1.02 -11.85 -3.78
C ALA A 247 1.54 -12.09 -5.20
N TYR A 248 2.86 -12.13 -5.40
CA TYR A 248 3.45 -12.37 -6.72
C TYR A 248 3.08 -13.75 -7.29
N ASP A 249 3.08 -14.78 -6.44
CA ASP A 249 2.73 -16.15 -6.85
C ASP A 249 1.23 -16.32 -7.16
N PHE A 250 0.38 -15.38 -6.69
CA PHE A 250 -1.04 -15.27 -7.09
C PHE A 250 -1.25 -14.41 -8.35
N GLY A 251 -0.17 -13.94 -8.99
CA GLY A 251 -0.24 -13.06 -10.16
C GLY A 251 -0.57 -11.62 -9.81
N CYS A 252 -0.30 -11.17 -8.59
CA CYS A 252 -0.58 -9.82 -8.10
C CYS A 252 0.72 -9.05 -7.76
N ASN A 253 0.62 -7.73 -7.69
CA ASN A 253 1.73 -6.87 -7.31
C ASN A 253 1.21 -5.69 -6.48
N VAL A 254 2.03 -5.22 -5.55
CA VAL A 254 1.76 -4.01 -4.77
C VAL A 254 2.32 -2.81 -5.53
N SER A 255 1.46 -1.83 -5.81
CA SER A 255 1.89 -0.58 -6.43
C SER A 255 1.05 0.61 -5.97
N PRO A 256 1.63 1.83 -6.00
CA PRO A 256 0.85 3.04 -5.81
C PRO A 256 -0.14 3.21 -6.98
N SER A 257 -1.28 3.80 -6.68
CA SER A 257 -2.18 4.33 -7.72
C SER A 257 -1.50 5.50 -8.44
N ARG A 258 -1.70 5.62 -9.75
CA ARG A 258 -1.16 6.76 -10.54
C ARG A 258 -1.91 8.05 -10.28
N THR A 259 -3.15 7.94 -9.83
CA THR A 259 -3.95 9.04 -9.31
C THR A 259 -4.02 8.95 -7.80
N GLU A 260 -4.02 10.09 -7.11
CA GLU A 260 -4.13 10.12 -5.65
C GLU A 260 -5.40 9.38 -5.19
N PRO A 261 -5.28 8.38 -4.30
CA PRO A 261 -6.43 7.71 -3.72
C PRO A 261 -7.26 8.68 -2.87
N ARG A 262 -8.56 8.78 -3.15
CA ARG A 262 -9.47 9.73 -2.50
C ARG A 262 -10.79 9.06 -2.17
N LEU A 263 -11.20 9.18 -0.91
CA LEU A 263 -12.55 8.81 -0.48
C LEU A 263 -13.47 9.94 -0.88
N HIS A 264 -14.34 9.72 -1.85
CA HIS A 264 -15.27 10.73 -2.33
C HIS A 264 -16.59 10.67 -1.56
N PHE A 265 -17.17 11.82 -1.28
CA PHE A 265 -18.52 11.88 -0.73
C PHE A 265 -19.22 13.18 -1.14
N SER A 266 -20.55 13.16 -1.10
CA SER A 266 -21.41 14.28 -1.50
C SER A 266 -22.38 14.63 -0.38
N SER A 267 -22.69 15.92 -0.25
CA SER A 267 -23.79 16.33 0.61
C SER A 267 -25.13 15.77 0.10
N PRO A 268 -26.12 15.54 1.00
CA PRO A 268 -27.43 15.00 0.62
C PRO A 268 -28.13 15.80 -0.50
N GLN A 269 -28.88 15.10 -1.35
CA GLN A 269 -29.60 15.71 -2.47
C GLN A 269 -30.71 16.67 -2.02
N GLY A 270 -30.66 17.95 -2.43
CA GLY A 270 -31.79 18.89 -2.26
C GLY A 270 -31.47 20.39 -2.24
N SER A 271 -30.25 20.81 -1.87
CA SER A 271 -29.85 22.23 -1.89
C SER A 271 -28.32 22.34 -1.87
N GLY A 272 -27.71 22.77 -2.98
CA GLY A 272 -26.27 23.00 -3.08
C GLY A 272 -25.39 21.76 -2.87
N SER A 273 -25.62 20.69 -3.66
CA SER A 273 -24.82 19.46 -3.57
C SER A 273 -23.32 19.76 -3.71
N ARG A 274 -22.57 19.54 -2.63
CA ARG A 274 -21.13 19.73 -2.55
C ARG A 274 -20.46 18.38 -2.60
N LYS A 275 -19.54 18.20 -3.55
CA LYS A 275 -18.62 17.07 -3.56
C LYS A 275 -17.40 17.41 -2.72
N SER A 276 -16.98 16.49 -1.88
CA SER A 276 -15.78 16.61 -1.04
C SER A 276 -15.03 15.28 -1.06
N PHE A 277 -13.79 15.29 -0.59
CA PHE A 277 -12.99 14.08 -0.51
C PHE A 277 -12.00 14.08 0.64
N CYS A 278 -11.59 12.90 1.07
CA CYS A 278 -10.50 12.67 2.00
C CYS A 278 -9.38 11.90 1.28
N PRO A 279 -8.16 12.45 1.13
CA PRO A 279 -7.06 11.75 0.49
C PRO A 279 -6.47 10.66 1.40
N SER A 280 -5.84 9.65 0.80
CA SER A 280 -5.11 8.61 1.50
C SER A 280 -3.80 8.27 0.80
N GLY A 281 -2.75 8.03 1.58
CA GLY A 281 -1.45 7.55 1.10
C GLY A 281 -1.39 6.03 0.94
N CYS A 282 -2.53 5.33 0.87
CA CYS A 282 -2.54 3.88 0.73
C CYS A 282 -2.00 3.43 -0.64
N LEU A 283 -1.38 2.25 -0.65
CA LEU A 283 -1.05 1.51 -1.86
C LEU A 283 -2.15 0.47 -2.11
N PHE A 284 -2.11 -0.16 -3.28
CA PHE A 284 -3.04 -1.25 -3.58
C PHE A 284 -2.29 -2.48 -4.06
N ILE A 285 -2.88 -3.63 -3.76
CA ILE A 285 -2.56 -4.88 -4.43
C ILE A 285 -3.39 -4.91 -5.70
N PHE A 286 -2.74 -4.95 -6.85
CA PHE A 286 -3.40 -5.14 -8.15
C PHE A 286 -3.06 -6.48 -8.74
N GLN A 287 -3.99 -7.08 -9.47
CA GLN A 287 -3.70 -8.20 -10.35
C GLN A 287 -2.90 -7.72 -11.56
N SER A 288 -1.83 -8.45 -11.86
CA SER A 288 -0.99 -8.24 -13.03
C SER A 288 -1.77 -8.58 -14.31
N PRO A 289 -1.51 -7.86 -15.41
CA PRO A 289 -2.15 -8.15 -16.69
C PRO A 289 -1.78 -9.55 -17.19
N THR A 290 -2.76 -10.26 -17.75
CA THR A 290 -2.58 -11.61 -18.31
C THR A 290 -2.07 -11.60 -19.75
N THR A 291 -2.25 -10.49 -20.48
CA THR A 291 -1.80 -10.33 -21.86
C THR A 291 -0.57 -9.44 -21.98
N ARG A 292 0.26 -9.70 -23.00
CA ARG A 292 1.50 -8.97 -23.25
C ARG A 292 1.22 -7.51 -23.64
N GLU A 293 0.13 -7.28 -24.35
CA GLU A 293 -0.33 -5.97 -24.82
C GLU A 293 -0.75 -5.10 -23.64
N ALA A 294 -1.55 -5.66 -22.71
CA ALA A 294 -1.94 -4.97 -21.49
C ALA A 294 -0.73 -4.67 -20.59
N ALA A 295 0.21 -5.61 -20.47
CA ALA A 295 1.47 -5.41 -19.75
C ALA A 295 2.30 -4.26 -20.33
N ARG A 296 2.49 -4.22 -21.66
CA ARG A 296 3.19 -3.13 -22.35
C ARG A 296 2.47 -1.78 -22.21
N ALA A 297 1.14 -1.81 -22.17
CA ALA A 297 0.32 -0.62 -21.95
C ALA A 297 0.32 -0.14 -20.49
N GLY A 298 0.91 -0.91 -19.56
CA GLY A 298 0.96 -0.62 -18.13
C GLY A 298 -0.38 -0.82 -17.41
N VAL A 299 -1.28 -1.64 -17.97
CA VAL A 299 -2.62 -1.89 -17.41
C VAL A 299 -2.52 -2.77 -16.17
N VAL A 300 -3.35 -2.46 -15.16
CA VAL A 300 -3.48 -3.25 -13.92
C VAL A 300 -4.96 -3.48 -13.62
N HIS A 301 -5.31 -4.59 -12.96
CA HIS A 301 -6.70 -4.93 -12.62
C HIS A 301 -6.91 -4.90 -11.10
N GLY A 302 -8.06 -4.40 -10.63
CA GLY A 302 -8.43 -4.44 -9.22
C GLY A 302 -8.98 -3.11 -8.70
N PRO A 303 -8.75 -2.74 -7.43
CA PRO A 303 -7.81 -3.33 -6.47
C PRO A 303 -8.27 -4.64 -5.80
N VAL A 304 -7.31 -5.53 -5.52
CA VAL A 304 -7.49 -6.80 -4.78
C VAL A 304 -7.52 -6.57 -3.26
N ALA A 305 -6.73 -5.62 -2.77
CA ALA A 305 -6.70 -5.17 -1.37
C ALA A 305 -6.01 -3.80 -1.30
N ALA A 306 -6.14 -3.11 -0.18
CA ALA A 306 -5.33 -1.93 0.13
C ALA A 306 -4.16 -2.27 1.05
N VAL A 307 -3.12 -1.43 1.03
CA VAL A 307 -1.98 -1.50 1.93
C VAL A 307 -1.79 -0.13 2.58
N SER A 308 -1.73 -0.09 3.91
CA SER A 308 -1.63 1.14 4.70
C SER A 308 -0.44 1.07 5.66
N ALA A 309 0.71 1.56 5.20
CA ALA A 309 1.90 1.74 6.03
C ALA A 309 1.88 3.13 6.67
N ARG A 310 1.70 3.19 7.99
CA ARG A 310 1.50 4.43 8.73
C ARG A 310 2.76 4.83 9.48
N GLY A 311 3.01 6.13 9.53
CA GLY A 311 4.17 6.73 10.20
C GLY A 311 3.90 7.21 11.63
N THR A 312 2.68 7.02 12.14
CA THR A 312 2.30 7.43 13.50
C THR A 312 3.04 6.58 14.53
N THR A 313 3.73 7.24 15.46
CA THR A 313 4.46 6.57 16.55
C THR A 313 3.93 6.92 17.93
N ASP A 314 3.06 7.92 18.05
CA ASP A 314 2.42 8.33 19.30
C ASP A 314 0.90 8.17 19.16
N PHE A 315 0.32 7.47 20.13
CA PHE A 315 -1.11 7.18 20.22
C PHE A 315 -1.72 7.69 21.54
N THR A 316 -1.09 8.70 22.15
CA THR A 316 -1.48 9.22 23.45
C THR A 316 -1.97 10.67 23.41
N GLN A 317 -1.59 11.44 22.38
CA GLN A 317 -1.91 12.86 22.24
C GLN A 317 -2.88 13.13 21.07
N PRO A 318 -3.85 14.06 21.22
CA PRO A 318 -4.13 14.88 22.41
C PRO A 318 -4.71 14.08 23.60
N ASP A 319 -5.36 12.96 23.31
CA ASP A 319 -5.76 11.94 24.27
C ASP A 319 -5.72 10.57 23.58
N PRO A 320 -5.61 9.45 24.33
CA PRO A 320 -5.46 8.13 23.74
C PRO A 320 -6.63 7.70 22.86
N GLU A 321 -7.85 8.11 23.18
CA GLU A 321 -9.05 7.71 22.44
C GLU A 321 -9.08 8.39 21.07
N THR A 322 -8.89 9.71 21.04
CA THR A 322 -8.83 10.51 19.81
C THR A 322 -7.64 10.07 18.94
N ALA A 323 -6.46 9.88 19.52
CA ALA A 323 -5.27 9.51 18.76
C ALA A 323 -5.42 8.13 18.09
N GLN A 324 -5.89 7.13 18.84
CA GLN A 324 -6.07 5.78 18.32
C GLN A 324 -7.26 5.67 17.36
N SER A 325 -8.34 6.41 17.60
CA SER A 325 -9.49 6.44 16.68
C SER A 325 -9.13 7.10 15.34
N LEU A 326 -8.33 8.16 15.35
CA LEU A 326 -7.81 8.76 14.11
C LEU A 326 -6.85 7.82 13.37
N ASP A 327 -6.08 7.00 14.08
CA ASP A 327 -5.27 5.95 13.43
C ASP A 327 -6.13 4.89 12.74
N LEU A 328 -7.14 4.36 13.45
CA LEU A 328 -8.11 3.44 12.86
C LEU A 328 -8.82 4.08 11.65
N ALA A 329 -9.10 5.39 11.70
CA ALA A 329 -9.79 6.08 10.61
C ALA A 329 -8.99 6.03 9.31
N ARG A 330 -7.65 6.03 9.37
CA ARG A 330 -6.79 5.88 8.19
C ARG A 330 -6.96 4.51 7.51
N GLU A 331 -7.19 3.45 8.29
CA GLU A 331 -7.47 2.12 7.76
C GLU A 331 -8.85 2.03 7.13
N ILE A 332 -9.86 2.57 7.83
CA ILE A 332 -11.25 2.58 7.34
C ILE A 332 -11.39 3.44 6.08
N VAL A 333 -10.70 4.58 6.02
CA VAL A 333 -10.62 5.39 4.79
C VAL A 333 -9.99 4.59 3.65
N ALA A 334 -8.89 3.87 3.89
CA ALA A 334 -8.29 3.00 2.87
C ALA A 334 -9.25 1.89 2.41
N ALA A 335 -10.00 1.29 3.32
CA ALA A 335 -11.01 0.29 3.01
C ALA A 335 -12.15 0.88 2.15
N LEU A 336 -12.71 2.02 2.55
CA LEU A 336 -13.79 2.68 1.82
C LEU A 336 -13.34 3.20 0.44
N ILE A 337 -12.10 3.67 0.31
CA ILE A 337 -11.51 4.00 -1.01
C ILE A 337 -11.45 2.76 -1.91
N THR A 338 -11.01 1.64 -1.35
CA THR A 338 -10.95 0.36 -2.08
C THR A 338 -12.34 -0.08 -2.52
N ALA A 339 -13.34 0.02 -1.63
CA ALA A 339 -14.75 -0.25 -1.97
C ALA A 339 -15.26 0.67 -3.09
N GLN A 340 -14.97 1.97 -3.02
CA GLN A 340 -15.32 2.90 -4.10
C GLN A 340 -14.62 2.56 -5.41
N HIS A 341 -13.33 2.21 -5.37
CA HIS A 341 -12.58 1.81 -6.56
C HIS A 341 -13.21 0.57 -7.19
N ARG A 342 -13.56 -0.45 -6.41
CA ARG A 342 -14.25 -1.66 -6.90
C ARG A 342 -15.64 -1.36 -7.44
N ALA A 343 -16.39 -0.46 -6.80
CA ALA A 343 -17.71 -0.04 -7.24
C ALA A 343 -17.70 0.77 -8.57
N ARG A 344 -16.53 1.08 -9.12
CA ARG A 344 -16.36 1.67 -10.47
C ARG A 344 -16.39 0.62 -11.58
N GLU A 345 -16.38 -0.67 -11.26
CA GLU A 345 -16.49 -1.74 -12.25
C GLU A 345 -17.70 -1.52 -13.18
N GLY A 346 -17.45 -1.59 -14.49
CA GLY A 346 -18.45 -1.35 -15.53
C GLY A 346 -18.95 0.09 -15.65
N LYS A 347 -18.43 1.05 -14.86
CA LYS A 347 -18.84 2.45 -14.88
C LYS A 347 -17.84 3.33 -15.63
N THR A 348 -18.31 4.51 -16.02
CA THR A 348 -17.47 5.57 -16.60
C THR A 348 -17.40 6.75 -15.64
N GLU A 349 -16.24 7.42 -15.59
CA GLU A 349 -16.08 8.59 -14.73
C GLU A 349 -16.93 9.74 -15.24
N LYS A 350 -17.84 10.24 -14.40
CA LYS A 350 -18.59 11.48 -14.66
C LYS A 350 -17.86 12.66 -14.04
N ARG A 351 -17.12 13.43 -14.84
CA ARG A 351 -16.38 14.60 -14.34
C ARG A 351 -17.28 15.81 -14.18
N PHE A 352 -17.00 16.61 -13.16
CA PHE A 352 -17.72 17.86 -12.93
C PHE A 352 -17.45 18.85 -14.07
N GLY A 353 -18.52 19.41 -14.64
CA GLY A 353 -18.41 20.35 -15.76
C GLY A 353 -18.09 19.71 -17.10
N GLU A 354 -17.97 18.39 -17.21
CA GLU A 354 -17.77 17.75 -18.52
C GLU A 354 -19.00 17.92 -19.41
N GLY A 355 -18.80 18.48 -20.61
CA GLY A 355 -19.88 18.79 -21.54
C GLY A 355 -20.66 20.08 -21.23
N GLU A 356 -20.39 20.73 -20.10
CA GLU A 356 -21.08 21.97 -19.73
C GLU A 356 -20.64 23.17 -20.58
N TRP A 357 -21.55 24.12 -20.82
CA TRP A 357 -21.26 25.28 -21.68
C TRP A 357 -20.09 26.13 -21.15
N TRP A 358 -19.94 26.21 -19.83
CA TRP A 358 -18.90 27.02 -19.17
C TRP A 358 -17.52 26.37 -19.18
N THR A 359 -17.42 25.09 -19.55
CA THR A 359 -16.13 24.40 -19.79
C THR A 359 -15.79 24.22 -21.27
N THR A 360 -16.80 24.36 -22.15
CA THR A 360 -16.67 24.11 -23.59
C THR A 360 -16.64 25.40 -24.42
N LYS A 361 -17.21 26.51 -23.93
CA LYS A 361 -17.24 27.80 -24.63
C LYS A 361 -16.24 28.80 -24.04
N LYS A 362 -15.58 29.59 -24.90
CA LYS A 362 -14.74 30.74 -24.50
C LYS A 362 -15.62 31.82 -23.85
N ARG A 363 -15.14 32.47 -22.77
CA ARG A 363 -15.90 33.49 -22.02
C ARG A 363 -16.10 34.82 -22.78
N TRP A 364 -17.04 35.64 -22.29
CA TRP A 364 -17.24 37.04 -22.69
C TRP A 364 -15.93 37.84 -22.51
N GLY A 365 -15.51 38.60 -23.53
CA GLY A 365 -14.20 39.25 -23.56
C GLY A 365 -13.03 38.34 -24.00
N GLY A 366 -13.31 37.10 -24.44
CA GLY A 366 -12.35 36.15 -25.02
C GLY A 366 -12.71 35.64 -26.42
N GLY A 367 -13.72 36.26 -27.06
CA GLY A 367 -13.89 36.18 -28.51
C GLY A 367 -12.79 36.96 -29.24
N PRO A 368 -12.68 36.86 -30.58
CA PRO A 368 -11.78 37.71 -31.35
C PRO A 368 -12.02 39.18 -30.97
N GLY A 369 -10.98 39.89 -30.51
CA GLY A 369 -11.06 41.32 -30.15
C GLY A 369 -11.38 41.67 -28.68
N GLY A 370 -11.28 40.73 -27.74
CA GLY A 370 -11.45 41.02 -26.31
C GLY A 370 -10.25 41.74 -25.64
N PRO A 371 -10.46 42.47 -24.52
CA PRO A 371 -9.43 43.33 -23.89
C PRO A 371 -8.27 42.56 -23.25
N ILE A 372 -8.42 41.25 -23.01
CA ILE A 372 -7.33 40.36 -22.60
C ILE A 372 -6.67 39.84 -23.87
N GLY A 373 -5.68 40.59 -24.36
CA GLY A 373 -4.89 40.27 -25.56
C GLY A 373 -5.09 41.27 -26.69
N ARG A 374 -4.50 42.46 -26.57
CA ARG A 374 -4.09 43.25 -27.74
C ARG A 374 -2.93 42.53 -28.43
N GLU A 375 -3.24 41.41 -29.08
CA GLU A 375 -2.35 40.83 -30.08
C GLU A 375 -2.91 41.28 -31.42
N ILE A 376 -2.38 42.42 -31.88
CA ILE A 376 -2.48 42.86 -33.26
C ILE A 376 -2.01 41.68 -34.10
N GLU A 377 -2.90 41.14 -34.94
CA GLU A 377 -2.51 40.26 -36.03
C GLU A 377 -1.42 41.00 -36.83
N LYS A 378 -0.16 40.64 -36.63
CA LYS A 378 0.82 40.84 -37.69
C LYS A 378 0.49 39.76 -38.71
N ASP A 379 -0.17 40.21 -39.77
CA ASP A 379 -0.28 39.51 -41.04
C ASP A 379 1.07 38.86 -41.39
N LEU A 380 1.21 37.57 -41.07
CA LEU A 380 2.15 36.73 -41.78
C LEU A 380 1.41 36.32 -43.04
N VAL A 381 1.70 37.10 -44.08
CA VAL A 381 1.44 36.83 -45.49
C VAL A 381 1.40 35.32 -45.72
N GLN A 382 0.25 34.85 -46.17
CA GLN A 382 0.01 33.49 -46.62
C GLN A 382 0.91 33.23 -47.84
N GLY A 383 2.12 32.74 -47.58
CA GLY A 383 2.98 32.14 -48.60
C GLY A 383 2.34 30.86 -49.12
N ASP A 384 2.33 30.76 -50.44
CA ASP A 384 1.76 29.70 -51.26
C ASP A 384 2.13 28.28 -50.77
N LYS A 385 1.18 27.35 -50.86
CA LYS A 385 1.13 26.14 -50.03
C LYS A 385 1.63 24.85 -50.69
N ASP A 386 2.39 24.92 -51.78
CA ASP A 386 2.81 23.72 -52.54
C ASP A 386 4.33 23.62 -52.87
N ALA A 387 5.21 24.33 -52.17
CA ALA A 387 6.66 24.13 -52.32
C ALA A 387 7.23 23.18 -51.24
N LYS A 388 7.78 22.03 -51.65
CA LYS A 388 8.65 21.20 -50.79
C LYS A 388 9.97 21.95 -50.55
N PRO A 389 10.45 22.12 -49.32
CA PRO A 389 11.75 22.73 -49.08
C PRO A 389 12.86 21.74 -49.46
N SER A 390 13.65 22.09 -50.47
CA SER A 390 14.92 21.44 -50.82
C SER A 390 16.07 22.37 -50.47
N ASP A 391 17.19 21.82 -50.01
CA ASP A 391 18.44 22.59 -49.88
C ASP A 391 19.02 22.92 -51.27
N GLU A 392 20.04 23.78 -51.36
CA GLU A 392 20.64 24.25 -52.63
C GLU A 392 21.15 23.10 -53.53
N ASN A 393 21.30 21.89 -52.96
CA ASN A 393 21.69 20.66 -53.66
C ASN A 393 20.57 19.61 -53.80
N GLY A 394 19.30 19.96 -53.61
CA GLY A 394 18.15 19.12 -54.01
C GLY A 394 17.86 17.89 -53.13
N LEU A 395 18.44 17.77 -51.93
CA LEU A 395 18.16 16.66 -51.01
C LEU A 395 16.96 16.96 -50.08
N PRO A 396 16.10 15.95 -49.79
CA PRO A 396 14.91 16.14 -48.95
C PRO A 396 15.27 16.33 -47.46
N MET A 397 14.83 17.45 -46.88
CA MET A 397 14.97 17.74 -45.44
C MET A 397 13.98 16.93 -44.58
N PRO A 398 14.32 16.57 -43.33
CA PRO A 398 13.41 15.86 -42.43
C PRO A 398 12.15 16.66 -42.11
N LEU A 399 10.98 16.01 -42.22
CA LEU A 399 9.67 16.57 -41.85
C LEU A 399 9.71 17.16 -40.44
N ALA A 400 9.48 18.47 -40.34
CA ALA A 400 9.34 19.16 -39.06
C ALA A 400 8.29 18.44 -38.20
N LYS A 401 8.69 18.01 -37.00
CA LYS A 401 7.78 17.41 -36.01
C LYS A 401 6.59 18.35 -35.84
N LYS A 402 5.37 17.85 -36.08
CA LYS A 402 4.12 18.59 -35.87
C LYS A 402 4.23 19.32 -34.52
N PRO A 403 4.18 20.67 -34.49
CA PRO A 403 4.22 21.39 -33.24
C PRO A 403 3.03 20.90 -32.42
N ARG A 404 3.31 20.43 -31.19
CA ARG A 404 2.24 20.14 -30.24
C ARG A 404 1.40 21.42 -30.17
N LYS A 405 0.12 21.30 -30.51
CA LYS A 405 -0.85 22.40 -30.46
C LYS A 405 -1.13 22.72 -28.99
N ASN A 406 -0.12 23.18 -28.27
CA ASN A 406 -0.28 23.80 -26.98
C ASN A 406 -0.94 25.15 -27.27
N MET A 407 -2.20 25.27 -26.87
CA MET A 407 -2.93 26.52 -26.94
C MET A 407 -2.08 27.62 -26.29
N SER A 408 -2.07 28.82 -26.89
CA SER A 408 -1.43 30.00 -26.31
C SER A 408 -1.86 30.16 -24.84
N ILE A 409 -0.95 30.61 -23.98
CA ILE A 409 -1.22 30.85 -22.54
C ILE A 409 -2.54 31.62 -22.36
N TYR A 410 -2.83 32.59 -23.23
CA TYR A 410 -4.06 33.37 -23.19
C TYR A 410 -5.33 32.56 -23.53
N ASP A 411 -5.24 31.59 -24.44
CA ASP A 411 -6.35 30.67 -24.70
C ASP A 411 -6.59 29.70 -23.55
N ASN A 412 -5.55 29.35 -22.78
CA ASN A 412 -5.72 28.58 -21.54
C ASN A 412 -6.42 29.40 -20.46
N TYR A 413 -6.18 30.71 -20.37
CA TYR A 413 -6.90 31.60 -19.45
C TYR A 413 -8.37 31.84 -19.85
N ARG A 414 -8.71 31.76 -21.14
CA ARG A 414 -10.08 31.98 -21.65
C ARG A 414 -11.03 30.80 -21.43
N MET A 415 -10.53 29.62 -21.08
CA MET A 415 -11.31 28.39 -20.91
C MET A 415 -11.21 27.86 -19.48
N ILE A 416 -12.34 27.66 -18.80
CA ILE A 416 -12.35 26.85 -17.57
C ILE A 416 -12.30 25.40 -18.00
N ARG A 417 -11.22 24.71 -17.65
CA ARG A 417 -11.15 23.26 -17.91
C ARG A 417 -11.91 22.52 -16.80
N PRO A 418 -12.61 21.41 -17.12
CA PRO A 418 -13.09 20.53 -16.08
C PRO A 418 -11.89 20.01 -15.27
N PRO A 419 -12.10 19.58 -14.02
CA PRO A 419 -11.06 18.97 -13.23
C PRO A 419 -10.42 17.79 -13.97
N SER A 420 -9.15 17.53 -13.66
CA SER A 420 -8.50 16.30 -14.13
C SER A 420 -9.27 15.07 -13.67
N SER A 421 -9.19 14.00 -14.47
CA SER A 421 -9.72 12.69 -14.08
C SER A 421 -9.10 12.26 -12.74
N THR A 422 -9.95 11.78 -11.85
CA THR A 422 -9.57 11.19 -10.55
C THR A 422 -9.38 9.68 -10.66
N TRP A 423 -9.82 9.09 -11.77
CA TRP A 423 -9.71 7.66 -12.07
C TRP A 423 -8.39 7.37 -12.79
N ASP A 424 -7.69 6.31 -12.40
CA ASP A 424 -6.49 5.87 -13.10
C ASP A 424 -6.90 5.22 -14.43
N LYS A 425 -6.57 5.89 -15.55
CA LYS A 425 -6.86 5.40 -16.92
C LYS A 425 -6.18 4.08 -17.27
N LYS A 426 -5.17 3.68 -16.49
CA LYS A 426 -4.45 2.40 -16.64
C LYS A 426 -4.92 1.35 -15.64
N ALA A 427 -5.79 1.70 -14.70
CA ALA A 427 -6.44 0.73 -13.83
C ALA A 427 -7.78 0.32 -14.45
N GLN A 428 -7.95 -0.98 -14.65
CA GLN A 428 -9.26 -1.58 -14.89
C GLN A 428 -9.86 -1.88 -13.52
N TYR A 429 -10.83 -1.05 -13.13
CA TYR A 429 -11.51 -1.18 -11.86
C TYR A 429 -12.41 -2.42 -11.85
N GLU A 430 -12.14 -3.34 -10.94
CA GLU A 430 -12.84 -4.62 -10.82
C GLU A 430 -13.02 -4.97 -9.34
N ALA A 431 -14.19 -5.48 -8.95
CA ALA A 431 -14.49 -5.95 -7.60
C ALA A 431 -13.91 -7.36 -7.34
N ILE A 432 -12.59 -7.50 -7.47
CA ILE A 432 -11.90 -8.79 -7.35
C ILE A 432 -12.12 -9.41 -5.95
N GLY A 433 -12.58 -10.67 -5.92
CA GLY A 433 -12.83 -11.41 -4.69
C GLY A 433 -14.19 -11.13 -4.04
N ARG A 434 -14.98 -10.19 -4.58
CA ARG A 434 -16.33 -9.90 -4.10
C ARG A 434 -17.26 -11.09 -4.35
N ARG A 435 -18.08 -11.44 -3.36
CA ARG A 435 -19.13 -12.46 -3.51
C ARG A 435 -20.23 -11.97 -4.46
N LYS A 436 -20.52 -12.73 -5.53
CA LYS A 436 -21.62 -12.44 -6.45
C LYS A 436 -22.96 -12.44 -5.71
N GLY A 437 -23.84 -11.50 -6.08
CA GLY A 437 -25.17 -11.34 -5.47
C GLY A 437 -25.18 -10.74 -4.06
N ALA A 438 -24.02 -10.53 -3.42
CA ALA A 438 -23.96 -9.90 -2.10
C ALA A 438 -24.24 -8.39 -2.20
N ASN A 439 -25.07 -7.88 -1.29
CA ASN A 439 -25.35 -6.45 -1.11
C ASN A 439 -24.22 -5.71 -0.36
N TYR A 440 -23.06 -6.34 -0.20
CA TYR A 440 -21.85 -5.80 0.41
C TYR A 440 -20.60 -6.23 -0.37
N ASP A 441 -19.46 -5.66 0.00
CA ASP A 441 -18.12 -6.09 -0.42
C ASP A 441 -17.23 -6.31 0.80
N ASP A 442 -16.44 -7.38 0.81
CA ASP A 442 -15.46 -7.67 1.86
C ASP A 442 -14.10 -7.12 1.41
N ILE A 443 -13.69 -6.02 2.03
CA ILE A 443 -12.46 -5.30 1.70
C ILE A 443 -11.36 -5.67 2.68
N PHE A 444 -10.21 -6.07 2.16
CA PHE A 444 -9.02 -6.30 2.97
C PHE A 444 -8.07 -5.10 2.91
N VAL A 445 -7.54 -4.72 4.08
CA VAL A 445 -6.44 -3.77 4.21
C VAL A 445 -5.30 -4.44 4.97
N VAL A 446 -4.12 -4.46 4.37
CA VAL A 446 -2.88 -4.85 5.05
C VAL A 446 -2.28 -3.61 5.69
N SER A 447 -2.35 -3.55 7.00
CA SER A 447 -1.87 -2.43 7.81
C SER A 447 -0.46 -2.68 8.31
N SER A 448 0.33 -1.61 8.41
CA SER A 448 1.65 -1.66 9.05
C SER A 448 1.88 -0.44 9.93
N LEU A 449 2.41 -0.70 11.11
CA LEU A 449 2.87 0.29 12.10
C LEU A 449 4.21 -0.18 12.64
N PHE A 450 5.17 0.73 12.80
CA PHE A 450 6.52 0.37 13.24
C PHE A 450 7.13 -0.70 12.31
N HIS A 451 7.48 -1.87 12.85
CA HIS A 451 7.88 -3.10 12.15
C HIS A 451 6.80 -4.21 12.26
N HIS A 452 5.58 -3.84 12.65
CA HIS A 452 4.45 -4.76 12.80
C HIS A 452 3.52 -4.71 11.58
N ILE A 453 2.84 -5.83 11.33
CA ILE A 453 1.83 -6.00 10.29
C ILE A 453 0.52 -6.54 10.90
N SER A 454 -0.61 -6.10 10.37
CA SER A 454 -1.94 -6.62 10.70
C SER A 454 -2.80 -6.64 9.43
N VAL A 455 -3.78 -7.53 9.36
CA VAL A 455 -4.79 -7.54 8.29
C VAL A 455 -6.15 -7.22 8.89
N ILE A 456 -6.86 -6.28 8.27
CA ILE A 456 -8.25 -5.95 8.61
C ILE A 456 -9.17 -6.29 7.44
N ARG A 457 -10.26 -7.01 7.71
CA ARG A 457 -11.40 -7.17 6.80
C ARG A 457 -12.47 -6.17 7.21
N VAL A 458 -12.99 -5.39 6.26
CA VAL A 458 -14.13 -4.50 6.45
C VAL A 458 -15.23 -4.90 5.48
N ARG A 459 -16.39 -5.27 6.01
CA ARG A 459 -17.59 -5.53 5.21
C ARG A 459 -18.30 -4.21 4.94
N VAL A 460 -18.24 -3.74 3.70
CA VAL A 460 -18.80 -2.46 3.27
C VAL A 460 -20.14 -2.69 2.56
N PRO A 461 -21.28 -2.30 3.15
CA PRO A 461 -22.58 -2.39 2.48
C PRO A 461 -22.64 -1.49 1.24
N ASN A 462 -23.27 -1.95 0.15
CA ASN A 462 -23.51 -1.13 -1.04
C ASN A 462 -24.28 0.15 -0.68
N ARG A 463 -25.27 0.03 0.22
CA ARG A 463 -26.11 1.14 0.65
C ARG A 463 -25.33 2.24 1.37
N LEU A 464 -24.22 1.90 2.04
CA LEU A 464 -23.32 2.89 2.64
C LEU A 464 -22.58 3.68 1.55
N LEU A 465 -22.15 3.04 0.46
CA LEU A 465 -21.52 3.76 -0.66
C LEU A 465 -22.50 4.74 -1.32
N GLU A 466 -23.76 4.34 -1.48
CA GLU A 466 -24.82 5.23 -1.96
C GLU A 466 -25.07 6.41 -1.00
N ALA A 467 -25.07 6.16 0.31
CA ALA A 467 -25.19 7.22 1.32
C ALA A 467 -24.03 8.22 1.24
N LEU A 468 -22.79 7.73 1.09
CA LEU A 468 -21.61 8.56 0.87
C LEU A 468 -21.72 9.37 -0.42
N GLU A 469 -22.36 8.84 -1.47
CA GLU A 469 -22.67 9.57 -2.70
C GLU A 469 -23.82 10.58 -2.56
N GLY A 470 -24.43 10.70 -1.39
CA GLY A 470 -25.47 11.67 -1.07
C GLY A 470 -26.91 11.16 -1.26
N ALA A 471 -27.10 9.83 -1.35
CA ALA A 471 -28.43 9.23 -1.32
C ALA A 471 -29.17 9.60 -0.03
N ARG A 472 -30.51 9.70 -0.11
CA ARG A 472 -31.35 10.07 1.03
C ARG A 472 -31.58 8.88 1.94
N GLU A 473 -31.47 9.08 3.25
CA GLU A 473 -31.91 8.09 4.23
C GLU A 473 -33.44 8.08 4.31
N PRO A 474 -34.09 6.90 4.25
CA PRO A 474 -35.54 6.77 4.43
C PRO A 474 -35.99 7.23 5.83
N ASP A 475 -35.16 6.94 6.83
CA ASP A 475 -35.34 7.33 8.22
C ASP A 475 -34.02 7.93 8.72
N ALA A 476 -34.05 9.21 9.12
CA ALA A 476 -32.86 9.92 9.57
C ALA A 476 -32.34 9.43 10.93
N SER A 477 -33.19 8.73 11.71
CA SER A 477 -32.85 8.21 13.04
C SER A 477 -32.17 6.83 12.99
N ARG A 478 -32.03 6.23 11.81
CA ARG A 478 -31.50 4.88 11.62
C ARG A 478 -30.55 4.78 10.44
N ARG A 479 -29.63 3.81 10.49
CA ARG A 479 -28.76 3.45 9.37
C ARG A 479 -29.51 2.50 8.45
N SER A 480 -29.84 2.93 7.23
CA SER A 480 -30.47 2.02 6.25
C SER A 480 -29.60 0.83 5.84
N TRP A 481 -28.29 0.89 6.13
CA TRP A 481 -27.34 -0.19 5.92
C TRP A 481 -27.03 -1.01 7.19
N GLY A 482 -27.68 -0.73 8.33
CA GLY A 482 -27.36 -1.35 9.61
C GLY A 482 -25.99 -0.91 10.12
N LYS A 483 -25.06 -1.86 10.29
CA LYS A 483 -23.68 -1.61 10.74
C LYS A 483 -22.62 -1.98 9.69
N VAL A 484 -21.41 -1.50 9.90
CA VAL A 484 -20.19 -1.88 9.17
C VAL A 484 -19.41 -2.84 10.06
N GLU A 485 -19.40 -4.12 9.72
CA GLU A 485 -18.61 -5.11 10.46
C GLU A 485 -17.15 -5.13 9.99
N ALA A 486 -16.24 -5.14 10.95
CA ALA A 486 -14.81 -5.27 10.70
C ALA A 486 -14.15 -6.28 11.65
N TRP A 487 -13.08 -6.91 11.16
CA TRP A 487 -12.28 -7.88 11.91
C TRP A 487 -10.82 -7.56 11.67
N ARG A 488 -10.04 -7.38 12.73
CA ARG A 488 -8.61 -7.14 12.65
C ARG A 488 -7.88 -8.32 13.28
N SER A 489 -6.86 -8.84 12.60
CA SER A 489 -5.92 -9.79 13.20
C SER A 489 -5.17 -9.17 14.37
N PRO A 490 -4.45 -9.97 15.16
CA PRO A 490 -3.35 -9.45 15.97
C PRO A 490 -2.33 -8.70 15.12
N TRP A 491 -1.54 -7.87 15.76
CA TRP A 491 -0.32 -7.31 15.18
C TRP A 491 0.81 -8.33 15.28
N TYR A 492 1.53 -8.54 14.19
CA TYR A 492 2.66 -9.46 14.11
C TYR A 492 3.96 -8.68 13.90
N ASP A 493 4.92 -8.87 14.78
CA ASP A 493 6.28 -8.33 14.65
C ASP A 493 7.05 -9.06 13.52
N LEU A 494 7.58 -8.30 12.56
CA LEU A 494 8.36 -8.85 11.44
C LEU A 494 9.80 -9.22 11.81
N PHE A 495 10.34 -8.74 12.93
CA PHE A 495 11.61 -9.23 13.48
C PHE A 495 11.46 -10.60 14.16
N ASP A 496 10.30 -10.89 14.74
CA ASP A 496 10.00 -12.18 15.35
C ASP A 496 9.71 -13.25 14.28
N THR A 497 10.44 -14.37 14.35
CA THR A 497 10.35 -15.43 13.34
C THR A 497 8.99 -16.13 13.34
N THR A 498 8.40 -16.35 14.49
CA THR A 498 7.12 -17.04 14.62
C THR A 498 5.99 -16.13 14.13
N GLN A 499 6.03 -14.86 14.54
CA GLN A 499 5.01 -13.88 14.18
C GLN A 499 5.07 -13.52 12.69
N ARG A 500 6.25 -13.34 12.08
CA ARG A 500 6.35 -13.09 10.63
C ARG A 500 5.86 -14.27 9.78
N LEU A 501 6.05 -15.51 10.25
CA LEU A 501 5.49 -16.69 9.58
C LEU A 501 3.97 -16.74 9.71
N ALA A 502 3.41 -16.40 10.87
CA ALA A 502 1.97 -16.27 11.06
C ALA A 502 1.37 -15.18 10.15
N ALA A 503 2.03 -14.02 10.04
CA ALA A 503 1.66 -12.96 9.11
C ALA A 503 1.71 -13.42 7.65
N MET A 504 2.71 -14.22 7.26
CA MET A 504 2.81 -14.79 5.91
C MET A 504 1.64 -15.71 5.62
N LYS A 505 1.29 -16.63 6.54
CA LYS A 505 0.09 -17.48 6.43
C LYS A 505 -1.16 -16.62 6.25
N LEU A 506 -1.31 -15.54 7.01
CA LEU A 506 -2.48 -14.66 6.92
C LEU A 506 -2.61 -13.96 5.56
N VAL A 507 -1.51 -13.41 5.04
CA VAL A 507 -1.48 -12.80 3.70
C VAL A 507 -1.76 -13.86 2.63
N TRP A 508 -1.25 -15.09 2.79
CA TRP A 508 -1.52 -16.20 1.88
C TRP A 508 -2.99 -16.52 1.79
N VAL A 509 -3.66 -16.65 2.93
CA VAL A 509 -5.09 -16.95 2.99
C VAL A 509 -5.92 -15.81 2.41
N MET A 510 -5.58 -14.55 2.72
CA MET A 510 -6.22 -13.38 2.11
C MET A 510 -6.12 -13.43 0.58
N MET A 511 -4.94 -13.71 0.03
CA MET A 511 -4.74 -13.80 -1.41
C MET A 511 -5.47 -15.00 -2.02
N ALA A 512 -5.45 -16.16 -1.37
CA ALA A 512 -6.17 -17.36 -1.80
C ALA A 512 -7.68 -17.10 -1.89
N TYR A 513 -8.26 -16.45 -0.89
CA TYR A 513 -9.67 -16.05 -0.92
C TYR A 513 -9.91 -15.02 -2.02
N GLN A 514 -9.18 -13.90 -2.07
CA GLN A 514 -9.47 -12.82 -3.03
C GLN A 514 -9.29 -13.21 -4.50
N MET A 515 -8.36 -14.13 -4.80
CA MET A 515 -8.01 -14.52 -6.17
C MET A 515 -8.65 -15.83 -6.63
N ARG A 516 -9.50 -16.45 -5.80
CA ARG A 516 -10.26 -17.67 -6.15
C ARG A 516 -10.99 -17.53 -7.48
N LYS A 517 -11.10 -18.63 -8.24
CA LYS A 517 -12.00 -18.69 -9.41
C LYS A 517 -13.45 -18.63 -8.90
N ASP A 518 -14.31 -17.85 -9.56
CA ASP A 518 -15.73 -17.86 -9.27
C ASP A 518 -16.38 -19.11 -9.90
N ASP A 519 -17.17 -19.86 -9.14
CA ASP A 519 -17.81 -21.12 -9.58
C ASP A 519 -18.82 -21.00 -10.73
N VAL A 520 -19.07 -19.79 -11.24
CA VAL A 520 -20.16 -19.51 -12.20
C VAL A 520 -19.66 -18.80 -13.47
N SER A 521 -18.37 -18.85 -13.79
CA SER A 521 -17.86 -18.22 -15.04
C SER A 521 -17.82 -19.14 -16.26
N ASP A 522 -18.01 -20.45 -16.10
CA ASP A 522 -18.09 -21.37 -17.25
C ASP A 522 -19.55 -21.76 -17.50
N GLY A 523 -20.36 -20.76 -17.82
CA GLY A 523 -21.47 -21.00 -18.73
C GLY A 523 -20.86 -21.01 -20.12
N ASP A 524 -20.54 -22.20 -20.62
CA ASP A 524 -20.23 -22.44 -22.03
C ASP A 524 -21.25 -21.65 -22.85
N VAL A 525 -20.78 -20.64 -23.57
CA VAL A 525 -21.56 -20.06 -24.66
C VAL A 525 -21.46 -21.11 -25.76
N ASP A 526 -22.39 -22.07 -25.73
CA ASP A 526 -22.61 -22.98 -26.85
C ASP A 526 -22.75 -22.09 -28.08
N MET A 527 -21.75 -22.14 -28.96
CA MET A 527 -21.83 -21.59 -30.30
C MET A 527 -22.83 -22.47 -31.05
N THR A 528 -24.12 -22.24 -30.82
CA THR A 528 -25.16 -22.73 -31.72
C THR A 528 -24.98 -21.99 -33.03
N ASN A 529 -24.47 -22.72 -34.01
CA ASN A 529 -24.42 -22.34 -35.42
C ASN A 529 -25.72 -21.67 -35.86
N ALA A 530 -25.59 -20.53 -36.54
CA ALA A 530 -26.56 -20.00 -37.49
C ALA A 530 -25.81 -19.53 -38.73
#